data_AF-A0A969L318-F1
#
_entry.id   AF-A0A969L318-F1
#
_cell.length_a   1.000
_cell.length_b   1.000
_cell.length_c   1.000
_cell.angle_alpha   90.00
_cell.angle_beta   90.00
_cell.angle_gamma   90.00
#
_symmetry.space_group_name_H-M   'P 1'
#
loop_
_entity.id
_entity.type
_entity.pdbx_description
1 polymer ?
#
loop_
_entity_poly.entity_id
_entity_poly.type
_entity_poly.pdbx_seq_one_letter_code
_entity_poly.pdbx_strand_id
1 'polypeptide(L)'
;LGIETPWPNLFACGDWVYHPAPALYLERATTTGIAAANTVLSSLGQEPWPLLPHPQPEWLAGQIERGLRGLRVRMLRRKKGSAH
;
A
#
# COMPACT_ATOMS: atom_id res chain seq x y z
N LEU A 1 -1.75 -7.70 -3.80
CA LEU A 1 -2.90 -8.00 -2.91
C LEU A 1 -3.30 -6.70 -2.23
N GLY A 2 -4.57 -6.33 -2.24
CA GLY A 2 -5.09 -5.15 -1.53
C GLY A 2 -5.55 -5.50 -0.12
N ILE A 3 -6.11 -4.52 0.59
CA ILE A 3 -6.69 -4.72 1.92
C ILE A 3 -7.93 -5.64 1.83
N GLU A 4 -8.82 -5.36 0.88
CA GLU A 4 -9.96 -6.22 0.60
C GLU A 4 -9.50 -7.49 -0.13
N THR A 5 -9.95 -8.64 0.36
CA THR A 5 -9.73 -9.93 -0.28
C THR A 5 -10.99 -10.40 -0.99
N PRO A 6 -10.89 -11.41 -1.89
CA PRO A 6 -12.07 -12.00 -2.52
C PRO A 6 -12.99 -12.77 -1.56
N TRP A 7 -12.53 -13.10 -0.35
CA TRP A 7 -13.31 -13.86 0.62
C TRP A 7 -14.09 -12.91 1.55
N PRO A 8 -15.40 -13.15 1.75
CA PRO A 8 -16.20 -12.34 2.66
C PRO A 8 -15.61 -12.33 4.06
N ASN A 9 -15.58 -11.14 4.68
CA ASN A 9 -15.10 -10.93 6.05
C ASN A 9 -13.64 -11.32 6.28
N LEU A 10 -12.83 -11.43 5.22
CA LEU A 10 -11.39 -11.65 5.30
C LEU A 10 -10.67 -10.45 4.70
N PHE A 11 -9.83 -9.80 5.51
CA PHE A 11 -9.06 -8.63 5.12
C PHE A 11 -7.57 -8.88 5.32
N ALA A 12 -6.74 -8.33 4.43
CA ALA A 12 -5.30 -8.43 4.51
C ALA A 12 -4.69 -7.13 5.03
N CYS A 13 -3.70 -7.25 5.91
CA CYS A 13 -2.87 -6.14 6.37
C CYS A 13 -1.41 -6.57 6.47
N GLY A 14 -0.52 -5.58 6.53
CA GLY A 14 0.91 -5.75 6.55
C GLY A 14 1.63 -4.89 5.52
N ASP A 15 2.94 -4.85 5.64
CA ASP A 15 3.89 -4.15 4.75
C ASP A 15 3.88 -4.67 3.30
N TRP A 16 3.50 -5.94 3.14
CA TRP A 16 3.39 -6.66 1.87
C TRP A 16 2.08 -6.36 1.11
N VAL A 17 1.10 -5.72 1.76
CA VAL A 17 -0.16 -5.30 1.15
C VAL A 17 0.04 -4.05 0.30
N TYR A 18 -0.61 -4.01 -0.86
CA TYR A 18 -0.58 -2.85 -1.74
C TYR A 18 -1.33 -1.69 -1.09
N HIS A 19 -0.61 -0.62 -0.77
CA HIS A 19 -1.15 0.57 -0.10
C HIS A 19 -0.39 1.84 -0.56
N PRO A 20 -1.06 3.00 -0.67
CA PRO A 20 -0.42 4.26 -1.07
C PRO A 20 0.57 4.82 -0.04
N ALA A 21 0.43 4.46 1.25
CA ALA A 21 1.38 4.87 2.29
C ALA A 21 2.82 4.46 1.94
N PRO A 22 3.82 5.28 2.31
CA PRO A 22 5.22 5.04 1.98
C PRO A 22 5.69 3.65 2.41
N ALA A 23 6.69 3.15 1.70
CA ALA A 23 7.25 1.83 1.98
C ALA A 23 8.18 1.91 3.19
N LEU A 24 7.63 1.64 4.37
CA LEU A 24 8.36 1.37 5.61
C LEU A 24 7.65 0.22 6.34
N TYR A 25 8.40 -0.81 6.73
CA TYR A 25 7.84 -2.07 7.25
C TYR A 25 6.87 -1.85 8.42
N LEU A 26 7.22 -0.99 9.39
CA LEU A 26 6.36 -0.72 10.56
C LEU A 26 5.19 0.21 10.25
N GLU A 27 5.44 1.34 9.58
CA GLU A 27 4.40 2.34 9.30
C GLU A 27 3.31 1.74 8.41
N ARG A 28 3.71 1.09 7.31
CA ARG A 28 2.76 0.47 6.39
C ARG A 28 2.00 -0.68 7.04
N ALA A 29 2.64 -1.53 7.83
CA ALA A 29 1.94 -2.59 8.57
C ALA A 29 0.89 -2.01 9.52
N THR A 30 1.22 -0.91 10.20
CA THR A 30 0.31 -0.23 11.13
C THR A 30 -0.86 0.43 10.38
N THR A 31 -0.58 1.22 9.35
CA THR A 31 -1.60 1.90 8.54
C THR A 31 -2.56 0.91 7.89
N THR A 32 -2.03 -0.16 7.29
CA THR A 32 -2.88 -1.19 6.66
C THR A 32 -3.64 -2.02 7.69
N GLY A 33 -3.10 -2.22 8.89
CA GLY A 33 -3.80 -2.85 10.01
C GLY A 33 -5.02 -2.04 10.46
N ILE A 34 -4.85 -0.72 10.65
CA ILE A 34 -5.96 0.18 10.97
C ILE A 34 -6.98 0.19 9.82
N ALA A 35 -6.52 0.25 8.56
CA ALA A 35 -7.42 0.26 7.41
C ALA A 35 -8.25 -1.03 7.30
N ALA A 36 -7.64 -2.20 7.53
CA ALA A 36 -8.35 -3.48 7.55
C ALA A 36 -9.36 -3.55 8.71
N ALA A 37 -8.99 -3.08 9.90
CA ALA A 37 -9.90 -3.00 11.04
C ALA A 37 -11.08 -2.05 10.77
N ASN A 38 -10.83 -0.93 10.09
CA ASN A 38 -11.88 -0.01 9.67
C ASN A 38 -12.87 -0.67 8.71
N THR A 39 -12.42 -1.53 7.78
CA THR A 39 -13.33 -2.26 6.91
C THR A 39 -14.25 -3.19 7.71
N VAL A 40 -13.74 -3.82 8.78
CA VAL A 40 -14.57 -4.60 9.72
C VAL A 40 -15.56 -3.70 10.45
N LEU A 41 -15.12 -2.57 11.00
CA LEU A 41 -15.99 -1.63 11.72
C LEU A 41 -17.13 -1.13 10.81
N SER A 42 -16.80 -0.69 9.60
CA SER A 42 -17.79 -0.25 8.61
C SER A 42 -18.79 -1.37 8.24
N SER A 43 -18.34 -2.63 8.14
CA SER A 43 -19.25 -3.76 7.87
C SER A 43 -20.26 -4.01 9.00
N LEU A 44 -19.92 -3.58 10.22
CA LEU A 44 -20.78 -3.68 11.41
C LEU A 44 -21.57 -2.38 11.66
N GLY A 45 -21.49 -1.39 10.77
CA GLY A 45 -22.12 -0.08 10.96
C GLY A 45 -21.51 0.75 12.08
N GLN A 46 -20.25 0.49 12.44
CA GLN A 46 -19.50 1.20 13.48
C GLN A 46 -18.62 2.30 12.88
N GLU A 47 -18.31 3.31 13.69
CA GLU A 47 -17.44 4.43 13.31
C GLU A 47 -15.98 3.95 13.09
N PRO A 48 -15.37 4.25 11.92
CA PRO A 48 -13.98 3.94 11.65
C PRO A 48 -12.99 4.75 12.51
N TRP A 49 -11.82 4.19 12.77
CA TRP A 49 -10.71 4.92 13.39
C TRP A 49 -9.98 5.79 12.35
N PRO A 50 -9.63 7.05 12.65
CA PRO A 50 -8.96 7.91 11.67
C PRO A 50 -7.59 7.37 11.24
N LEU A 51 -7.36 7.35 9.93
CA LEU A 51 -6.02 7.12 9.37
C LEU A 51 -5.28 8.46 9.27
N LEU A 52 -4.12 8.54 9.93
CA LEU A 52 -3.28 9.72 9.84
C LEU A 52 -2.64 9.79 8.45
N PRO A 53 -2.74 10.93 7.74
CA PRO A 53 -2.07 11.08 6.46
C PRO A 53 -0.56 11.10 6.67
N HIS A 54 0.16 10.35 5.84
CA HIS A 54 1.61 10.47 5.78
C HIS A 54 1.98 11.81 5.15
N PRO A 55 3.08 12.46 5.61
CA PRO A 55 3.56 13.68 4.98
C PRO A 55 3.89 13.40 3.51
N GLN A 56 3.46 14.32 2.63
CA GLN A 56 3.80 14.22 1.21
C GLN A 56 5.31 14.42 1.05
N PRO A 57 5.96 13.67 0.15
CA PRO A 57 7.37 13.88 -0.13
C PRO A 57 7.59 15.31 -0.65
N GLU A 58 8.64 15.96 -0.17
CA GLU A 58 9.08 17.25 -0.71
C GLU A 58 9.36 17.13 -2.21
N TRP A 59 9.31 18.26 -2.93
CA TRP A 59 9.40 18.28 -4.40
C TRP A 59 10.57 17.45 -4.94
N LEU A 60 11.77 17.63 -4.37
CA LEU A 60 12.97 16.91 -4.82
C LEU A 60 12.86 15.40 -4.55
N ALA A 61 12.44 15.02 -3.34
CA ALA A 61 12.23 13.63 -2.97
C ALA A 61 11.19 12.95 -3.86
N GLY A 62 10.10 13.65 -4.19
CA GLY A 62 9.06 13.17 -5.09
C GLY A 62 9.55 12.95 -6.52
N GLN A 63 10.44 13.80 -7.05
CA GLN A 63 11.04 13.58 -8.37
C GLN A 63 11.96 12.35 -8.38
N ILE A 64 12.78 12.19 -7.33
CA ILE A 64 13.66 11.02 -7.19
C ILE A 64 12.83 9.74 -7.11
N GLU A 65 11.76 9.71 -6.31
CA GLU A 65 10.88 8.55 -6.19
C GLU A 65 10.27 8.16 -7.55
N ARG A 66 9.75 9.12 -8.32
CA ARG A 66 9.19 8.87 -9.65
C ARG A 66 10.25 8.30 -10.60
N GLY A 67 11.47 8.82 -10.57
CA GLY A 67 12.59 8.30 -11.35
C GLY A 67 12.90 6.84 -11.01
N LEU A 68 13.04 6.52 -9.72
CA LEU A 68 13.30 5.16 -9.23
C LEU A 68 12.16 4.19 -9.58
N ARG A 69 10.89 4.60 -9.42
CA ARG A 69 9.73 3.80 -9.84
C ARG A 69 9.77 3.52 -11.35
N GLY A 70 10.07 4.52 -12.17
CA GLY A 70 10.18 4.37 -13.63
C GLY A 70 11.28 3.39 -14.03
N LEU A 71 12.46 3.48 -13.40
CA LEU A 71 13.57 2.55 -13.62
C LEU A 71 13.19 1.11 -13.25
N ARG A 72 12.54 0.91 -12.10
CA ARG A 72 12.08 -0.42 -11.65
C ARG A 72 11.10 -1.05 -12.66
N VAL A 73 10.12 -0.28 -13.13
CA VAL A 73 9.15 -0.76 -14.13
C VAL A 73 9.85 -1.15 -15.44
N ARG A 74 10.83 -0.35 -15.89
CA ARG A 74 11.62 -0.66 -17.09
C ARG A 74 12.44 -1.94 -16.93
N MET A 75 13.07 -2.15 -15.78
CA MET A 75 13.82 -3.37 -15.47
C MET A 75 12.92 -4.61 -15.45
N LEU A 76 11.76 -4.54 -14.79
CA LEU A 76 10.80 -5.65 -14.74
C LEU A 76 10.27 -6.01 -16.14
N ARG A 77 10.00 -5.01 -16.99
CA ARG A 77 9.61 -5.21 -18.38
C ARG A 77 10.70 -5.93 -19.20
N ARG A 78 11.96 -5.52 -19.05
CA ARG A 78 13.10 -6.19 -19.70
C ARG A 78 13.23 -7.65 -19.25
N LYS A 79 13.15 -7.91 -17.95
CA LYS A 79 13.25 -9.28 -17.40
C LYS A 79 12.15 -10.21 -17.91
N LYS A 80 10.94 -9.69 -18.12
CA LYS A 80 9.82 -10.44 -18.70
C LYS A 80 10.01 -10.74 -20.20
N GLY A 81 10.71 -9.87 -20.94
CA GLY A 81 11.05 -10.07 -22.35
C GLY A 81 12.24 -11.00 -22.62
N SER A 82 13.11 -11.23 -21.63
CA SER A 82 14.26 -12.16 -21.72
C SER A 82 13.96 -13.57 -21.19
N ALA A 83 12.71 -13.86 -20.79
CA ALA A 83 12.30 -15.16 -20.26
C ALA A 83 11.63 -16.07 -21.32
N HIS A 84 11.90 -15.82 -22.60
CA HIS A 84 11.49 -16.64 -23.74
C HIS A 84 12.71 -17.23 -24.43
#